data_AF-A0A7V3ABR6-F1
#
_entry.id   AF-A0A7V3ABR6-F1
#
_cell.length_a   1.000
_cell.length_b   1.000
_cell.length_c   1.000
_cell.angle_alpha   90.00
_cell.angle_beta   90.00
_cell.angle_gamma   90.00
#
_symmetry.space_group_name_H-M   'P 1'
#
loop_
_entity.id
_entity.type
_entity.pdbx_description
1 polymer ?
#
loop_
_entity_poly.entity_id
_entity_poly.type
_entity_poly.pdbx_seq_one_letter_code
_entity_poly.pdbx_strand_id
1 'polypeptide(L)'
;MRAAHVILPGLAAISILAGTVLSEEANVETRMRDILAKRKAGQELTVQEKEFLEQHARFMKKAGKLEEPLRKMLENAQVPVPQPGPGKPGEDELQALIGRLNVVDRAELSAAQLLWQAAQREEALALIRKTAGKTPDPEAAGTALLLAGRLLQEAGRTEEAIKSLRAVTGRAAALAIVDLSEPSLKAKDTPGLLASFKDLMTGQKNGLDRCRVAKAFLEYLERTAQEGGLAAEQRAELMQAVAASIPYEEALAANGELAKEQAPVPPPPPPPAGPPPFMPGNGGPGGPGAWMPELMERFRGLRDLPPEQRRETVAVLMKEVAEQARQLEAAGRVEEAKRLKEILERHNLMDGRLKDLKGRPKGRGAEAPRDPAEMRAEIKKLEDQGFMEEAKKLRKELEENTQADEKF
;
A
#
# COMPACT_ATOMS: atom_id res chain seq x y z
N MET A 1 -13.63 44.91 -51.56
CA MET A 1 -14.85 45.57 -51.05
C MET A 1 -15.82 44.51 -50.56
N ARG A 2 -16.28 44.65 -49.31
CA ARG A 2 -17.27 43.81 -48.56
C ARG A 2 -16.81 42.37 -48.28
N ALA A 3 -16.93 41.79 -47.08
CA ALA A 3 -17.76 42.10 -45.92
C ALA A 3 -17.05 41.75 -44.59
N ALA A 4 -17.53 42.39 -43.52
CA ALA A 4 -17.10 42.29 -42.14
C ALA A 4 -17.99 41.35 -41.30
N HIS A 5 -17.48 40.99 -40.11
CA HIS A 5 -18.15 40.39 -38.93
C HIS A 5 -18.54 38.90 -39.08
N VAL A 6 -18.18 37.98 -38.17
CA VAL A 6 -18.73 37.81 -36.81
C VAL A 6 -17.93 36.71 -36.04
N ILE A 7 -17.37 37.08 -34.89
CA ILE A 7 -17.35 36.39 -33.56
C ILE A 7 -16.48 35.14 -33.27
N LEU A 8 -15.57 35.34 -32.29
CA LEU A 8 -15.02 34.35 -31.32
C LEU A 8 -16.14 33.60 -30.57
N PRO A 9 -16.10 32.25 -30.40
CA PRO A 9 -16.17 31.71 -29.03
C PRO A 9 -15.45 30.35 -28.76
N GLY A 10 -14.59 29.84 -29.64
CA GLY A 10 -14.10 28.45 -29.54
C GLY A 10 -12.96 28.15 -28.56
N LEU A 11 -12.05 29.11 -28.30
CA LEU A 11 -10.81 28.87 -27.55
C LEU A 11 -10.94 29.02 -26.02
N ALA A 12 -12.07 29.52 -25.53
CA ALA A 12 -12.34 29.57 -24.08
C ALA A 12 -12.81 28.22 -23.51
N ALA A 13 -13.43 27.35 -24.32
CA ALA A 13 -14.13 26.17 -23.81
C ALA A 13 -13.21 24.98 -23.42
N ILE A 14 -11.99 24.91 -23.98
CA ILE A 14 -11.08 23.75 -23.78
C ILE A 14 -10.12 23.94 -22.59
N SER A 15 -9.68 25.18 -22.31
CA SER A 15 -8.98 25.49 -21.05
C SER A 15 -9.89 25.38 -19.82
N ILE A 16 -11.20 25.51 -20.00
CA ILE A 16 -12.19 25.33 -18.93
C ILE A 16 -12.35 23.83 -18.58
N LEU A 17 -12.34 22.90 -19.54
CA LEU A 17 -12.64 21.48 -19.29
C LEU A 17 -11.47 20.64 -18.74
N ALA A 18 -10.22 20.95 -19.08
CA ALA A 18 -9.04 20.30 -18.48
C ALA A 18 -8.68 20.91 -17.11
N GLY A 19 -9.02 22.20 -16.91
CA GLY A 19 -8.99 22.84 -15.61
C GLY A 19 -10.02 22.23 -14.64
N THR A 20 -11.23 21.90 -15.10
CA THR A 20 -12.32 21.43 -14.21
C THR A 20 -12.09 20.06 -13.59
N VAL A 21 -11.48 19.08 -14.28
CA VAL A 21 -11.35 17.71 -13.71
C VAL A 21 -10.19 17.61 -12.70
N LEU A 22 -9.07 18.26 -12.96
CA LEU A 22 -7.97 18.37 -11.98
C LEU A 22 -8.30 19.37 -10.86
N SER A 23 -9.14 20.39 -11.16
CA SER A 23 -9.70 21.29 -10.13
C SER A 23 -10.74 20.60 -9.26
N GLU A 24 -11.49 19.60 -9.75
CA GLU A 24 -12.53 18.93 -8.97
C GLU A 24 -11.92 18.03 -7.89
N GLU A 25 -10.87 17.24 -8.18
CA GLU A 25 -10.19 16.44 -7.16
C GLU A 25 -9.44 17.31 -6.14
N ALA A 26 -8.76 18.37 -6.60
CA ALA A 26 -8.11 19.34 -5.72
C ALA A 26 -9.14 20.12 -4.86
N ASN A 27 -10.32 20.44 -5.42
CA ASN A 27 -11.42 21.08 -4.68
C ASN A 27 -12.07 20.12 -3.69
N VAL A 28 -12.19 18.83 -3.99
CA VAL A 28 -12.74 17.84 -3.04
C VAL A 28 -11.80 17.66 -1.86
N GLU A 29 -10.48 17.58 -2.09
CA GLU A 29 -9.50 17.45 -1.02
C GLU A 29 -9.43 18.71 -0.15
N THR A 30 -9.43 19.89 -0.78
CA THR A 30 -9.44 21.18 -0.07
C THR A 30 -10.72 21.35 0.76
N ARG A 31 -11.88 21.04 0.17
CA ARG A 31 -13.19 21.11 0.85
C ARG A 31 -13.28 20.08 1.99
N MET A 32 -12.70 18.89 1.84
CA MET A 32 -12.60 17.92 2.94
C MET A 32 -11.72 18.43 4.08
N ARG A 33 -10.56 19.02 3.79
CA ARG A 33 -9.68 19.61 4.80
C ARG A 33 -10.38 20.72 5.57
N ASP A 34 -11.10 21.60 4.88
CA ASP A 34 -11.84 22.70 5.51
C ASP A 34 -12.96 22.20 6.42
N ILE A 35 -13.74 21.21 5.98
CA ILE A 35 -14.81 20.61 6.79
C ILE A 35 -14.23 19.91 8.03
N LEU A 36 -13.11 19.20 7.89
CA LEU A 36 -12.44 18.55 9.02
C LEU A 36 -11.82 19.57 9.99
N ALA A 37 -11.30 20.68 9.49
CA ALA A 37 -10.78 21.77 10.30
C ALA A 37 -11.90 22.46 11.12
N LYS A 38 -13.07 22.71 10.51
CA LYS A 38 -14.26 23.24 11.22
C LYS A 38 -14.71 22.32 12.34
N ARG A 39 -14.77 21.01 12.09
CA ARG A 39 -15.12 20.01 13.11
C ARG A 39 -14.10 19.98 14.25
N LYS A 40 -12.80 20.06 13.93
CA LYS A 40 -11.71 20.12 14.93
C LYS A 40 -11.78 21.41 15.77
N ALA A 41 -12.25 22.50 15.20
CA ALA A 41 -12.52 23.76 15.89
C ALA A 41 -13.83 23.78 16.68
N GLY A 42 -14.55 22.66 16.78
CA GLY A 42 -15.80 22.54 17.54
C GLY A 42 -17.02 23.20 16.89
N GLN A 43 -16.92 23.58 15.61
CA GLN A 43 -18.05 24.16 14.88
C GLN A 43 -19.02 23.06 14.42
N GLU A 44 -20.32 23.34 14.49
CA GLU A 44 -21.34 22.43 13.98
C GLU A 44 -21.29 22.37 12.46
N LEU A 45 -21.15 21.16 11.92
CA LEU A 45 -21.18 20.94 10.48
C LEU A 45 -22.61 21.06 9.95
N THR A 46 -22.75 21.76 8.82
CA THR A 46 -24.01 21.86 8.08
C THR A 46 -24.43 20.49 7.52
N VAL A 47 -25.72 20.33 7.19
CA VAL A 47 -26.26 19.09 6.61
C VAL A 47 -25.52 18.69 5.32
N GLN A 48 -25.20 19.67 4.46
CA GLN A 48 -24.46 19.45 3.22
C GLN A 48 -23.01 19.00 3.46
N GLU A 49 -22.33 19.53 4.49
CA GLU A 49 -20.97 19.12 4.85
C GLU A 49 -20.96 17.70 5.43
N LYS A 50 -21.99 17.32 6.19
CA LYS A 50 -22.17 15.94 6.69
C LYS A 50 -22.42 14.96 5.54
N GLU A 51 -23.32 15.28 4.61
CA GLU A 51 -23.59 14.46 3.43
C GLU A 51 -22.35 14.34 2.52
N PHE A 52 -21.61 15.43 2.34
CA PHE A 52 -20.38 15.44 1.56
C PHE A 52 -19.32 14.50 2.15
N LEU A 53 -19.14 14.52 3.48
CA LEU A 53 -18.26 13.57 4.19
C LEU A 53 -18.75 12.13 4.05
N GLU A 54 -20.05 11.87 4.16
CA GLU A 54 -20.59 10.51 4.07
C GLU A 54 -20.42 9.91 2.66
N GLN A 55 -20.67 10.70 1.62
CA GLN A 55 -20.49 10.28 0.22
C GLN A 55 -19.03 9.92 -0.08
N HIS A 56 -18.08 10.67 0.47
CA HIS A 56 -16.64 10.46 0.22
C HIS A 56 -15.99 9.47 1.22
N ALA A 57 -16.58 9.25 2.40
CA ALA A 57 -16.13 8.23 3.34
C ALA A 57 -16.30 6.80 2.79
N ARG A 58 -17.35 6.55 1.99
CA ARG A 58 -17.55 5.26 1.31
C ARG A 58 -16.45 4.98 0.27
N PHE A 59 -15.91 6.03 -0.35
CA PHE A 59 -14.78 5.95 -1.26
C PHE A 59 -13.48 5.60 -0.51
N MET A 60 -13.28 6.14 0.70
CA MET A 60 -12.14 5.82 1.56
C MET A 60 -12.18 4.38 2.09
N LYS A 61 -13.37 3.85 2.40
CA LYS A 61 -13.57 2.49 2.93
C LYS A 61 -13.32 1.39 1.88
N LYS A 62 -13.57 1.69 0.59
CA LYS A 62 -13.27 0.78 -0.54
C LYS A 62 -11.84 0.93 -1.07
N ALA A 63 -11.20 2.08 -0.90
CA ALA A 63 -9.88 2.36 -1.43
C ALA A 63 -8.71 2.14 -0.44
N GLY A 64 -8.88 1.28 0.58
CA GLY A 64 -7.77 0.77 1.41
C GLY A 64 -6.69 1.81 1.75
N LYS A 65 -7.08 3.02 2.20
CA LYS A 65 -6.23 4.23 2.20
C LYS A 65 -5.15 4.24 3.29
N LEU A 66 -4.25 3.26 3.23
CA LEU A 66 -2.82 3.46 3.42
C LEU A 66 -2.06 3.16 2.12
N GLU A 67 -2.57 2.29 1.22
CA GLU A 67 -1.78 1.79 0.09
C GLU A 67 -1.45 2.83 -0.99
N GLU A 68 -2.38 3.68 -1.43
CA GLU A 68 -2.09 4.61 -2.53
C GLU A 68 -1.10 5.74 -2.14
N PRO A 69 -1.24 6.40 -0.96
CA PRO A 69 -0.25 7.37 -0.50
C PRO A 69 1.10 6.71 -0.19
N LEU A 70 1.13 5.52 0.43
CA LEU A 70 2.37 4.76 0.66
C LEU A 70 3.03 4.32 -0.63
N ARG A 71 2.25 3.81 -1.58
CA ARG A 71 2.74 3.40 -2.90
C ARG A 71 3.27 4.60 -3.67
N LYS A 72 2.62 5.77 -3.62
CA LYS A 72 3.16 7.01 -4.22
C LYS A 72 4.38 7.56 -3.46
N MET A 73 4.48 7.36 -2.15
CA MET A 73 5.69 7.67 -1.38
C MET A 73 6.84 6.70 -1.69
N LEU A 74 6.54 5.43 -1.98
CA LEU A 74 7.50 4.37 -2.32
C LEU A 74 7.92 4.41 -3.81
N GLU A 75 7.01 4.73 -4.74
CA GLU A 75 7.29 4.83 -6.19
C GLU A 75 8.05 6.12 -6.54
N ASN A 76 7.84 7.22 -5.81
CA ASN A 76 8.58 8.47 -6.04
C ASN A 76 9.91 8.55 -5.29
N ALA A 77 10.18 7.58 -4.42
CA ALA A 77 11.39 7.58 -3.65
C ALA A 77 12.31 6.43 -4.08
N GLN A 78 13.32 6.80 -4.88
CA GLN A 78 14.67 6.43 -4.51
C GLN A 78 14.93 7.04 -3.11
N VAL A 79 14.34 6.48 -2.04
CA VAL A 79 14.62 6.95 -0.69
C VAL A 79 16.07 6.52 -0.46
N PRO A 80 17.03 7.43 -0.19
CA PRO A 80 18.22 7.00 0.53
C PRO A 80 17.72 6.30 1.79
N VAL A 81 18.25 5.11 2.10
CA VAL A 81 18.12 4.53 3.43
C VAL A 81 18.35 5.66 4.43
N PRO A 82 17.38 6.00 5.31
CA PRO A 82 17.50 7.19 6.14
C PRO A 82 18.80 7.09 6.93
N GLN A 83 19.69 8.07 6.77
CA GLN A 83 20.89 8.11 7.58
C GLN A 83 20.47 8.36 9.03
N PRO A 84 20.94 7.52 9.97
CA PRO A 84 20.49 7.57 11.35
C PRO A 84 20.87 8.91 11.99
N GLY A 85 19.94 9.45 12.77
CA GLY A 85 20.30 10.41 13.81
C GLY A 85 21.25 9.77 14.83
N PRO A 86 21.96 10.55 15.65
CA PRO A 86 22.95 9.99 16.56
C PRO A 86 22.32 9.08 17.62
N GLY A 87 22.50 7.76 17.46
CA GLY A 87 23.05 6.90 18.51
C GLY A 87 22.12 6.24 19.52
N LYS A 88 20.92 5.75 19.15
CA LYS A 88 20.24 4.76 20.01
C LYS A 88 20.84 3.35 19.78
N PRO A 89 21.24 2.63 20.84
CA PRO A 89 21.72 1.25 20.72
C PRO A 89 20.71 0.38 19.97
N GLY A 90 21.17 -0.33 18.93
CA GLY A 90 20.33 -1.27 18.18
C GLY A 90 19.34 -0.63 17.19
N GLU A 91 19.50 0.64 16.80
CA GLU A 91 18.69 1.25 15.74
C GLU A 91 19.05 0.70 14.35
N ASP A 92 20.34 0.54 14.05
CA ASP A 92 20.81 -0.11 12.82
C ASP A 92 20.34 -1.57 12.73
N GLU A 93 20.33 -2.27 13.87
CA GLU A 93 19.83 -3.64 13.95
C GLU A 93 18.31 -3.70 13.70
N LEU A 94 17.54 -2.76 14.24
CA LEU A 94 16.12 -2.64 13.96
C LEU A 94 15.86 -2.37 12.47
N GLN A 95 16.65 -1.52 11.83
CA GLN A 95 16.55 -1.29 10.38
C GLN A 95 16.92 -2.54 9.58
N ALA A 96 17.94 -3.29 10.00
CA ALA A 96 18.30 -4.55 9.39
C ALA A 96 17.19 -5.61 9.51
N LEU A 97 16.50 -5.65 10.65
CA LEU A 97 15.32 -6.53 10.85
C LEU A 97 14.20 -6.16 9.88
N ILE A 98 13.83 -4.88 9.83
CA ILE A 98 12.79 -4.37 8.91
C ILE A 98 13.16 -4.66 7.44
N GLY A 99 14.43 -4.48 7.07
CA GLY A 99 14.92 -4.73 5.72
C GLY A 99 14.79 -6.19 5.24
N ARG A 100 14.76 -7.15 6.17
CA ARG A 100 14.62 -8.59 5.90
C ARG A 100 13.17 -9.06 5.78
N LEU A 101 12.20 -8.24 6.18
CA LEU A 101 10.79 -8.60 6.12
C LEU A 101 10.28 -8.63 4.67
N ASN A 102 9.14 -9.29 4.46
CA ASN A 102 8.45 -9.23 3.18
C ASN A 102 8.05 -7.79 2.84
N VAL A 103 7.79 -7.53 1.55
CA VAL A 103 7.58 -6.17 1.03
C VAL A 103 6.42 -5.44 1.72
N VAL A 104 5.35 -6.15 2.07
CA VAL A 104 4.16 -5.56 2.69
C VAL A 104 4.44 -5.16 4.13
N ASP A 105 4.95 -6.09 4.94
CA ASP A 105 5.24 -5.83 6.36
C ASP A 105 6.37 -4.80 6.51
N ARG A 106 7.39 -4.87 5.65
CA ARG A 106 8.44 -3.85 5.57
C ARG A 106 7.85 -2.47 5.29
N ALA A 107 6.97 -2.35 4.29
CA ALA A 107 6.35 -1.07 3.96
C ALA A 107 5.48 -0.54 5.11
N GLU A 108 4.68 -1.39 5.75
CA GLU A 108 3.84 -0.99 6.89
C GLU A 108 4.68 -0.52 8.10
N LEU A 109 5.78 -1.23 8.42
CA LEU A 109 6.65 -0.85 9.54
C LEU A 109 7.52 0.38 9.24
N SER A 110 8.06 0.52 8.01
CA SER A 110 8.73 1.75 7.59
C SER A 110 7.79 2.95 7.64
N ALA A 111 6.52 2.78 7.24
CA ALA A 111 5.51 3.83 7.34
C ALA A 111 5.26 4.24 8.79
N ALA A 112 5.16 3.27 9.70
CA ALA A 112 5.00 3.55 11.11
C ALA A 112 6.20 4.32 11.69
N GLN A 113 7.42 3.99 11.26
CA GLN A 113 8.63 4.74 11.66
C GLN A 113 8.59 6.19 11.18
N LEU A 114 8.13 6.45 9.94
CA LEU A 114 7.97 7.82 9.45
C LEU A 114 6.92 8.59 10.26
N LEU A 115 5.80 7.97 10.61
CA LEU A 115 4.78 8.57 11.49
C LEU A 115 5.38 8.87 12.88
N TRP A 116 6.18 7.96 13.43
CA TRP A 116 6.86 8.16 14.70
C TRP A 116 7.83 9.36 14.64
N GLN A 117 8.65 9.45 13.59
CA GLN A 117 9.56 10.58 13.36
C GLN A 117 8.81 11.91 13.16
N ALA A 118 7.62 11.87 12.55
CA ALA A 118 6.72 13.02 12.42
C ALA A 118 5.96 13.38 13.74
N ALA A 119 6.32 12.75 14.86
CA ALA A 119 5.66 12.89 16.16
C ALA A 119 4.18 12.48 16.18
N GLN A 120 3.70 11.74 15.17
CA GLN A 120 2.36 11.17 15.10
C GLN A 120 2.30 9.83 15.83
N ARG A 121 2.59 9.86 17.14
CA ARG A 121 2.83 8.66 17.97
C ARG A 121 1.66 7.67 18.03
N GLU A 122 0.43 8.16 18.21
CA GLU A 122 -0.75 7.29 18.31
C GLU A 122 -1.10 6.63 16.96
N GLU A 123 -0.87 7.34 15.85
CA GLU A 123 -1.10 6.81 14.50
C GLU A 123 -0.05 5.76 14.13
N ALA A 124 1.22 6.02 14.48
CA ALA A 124 2.31 5.06 14.38
C ALA A 124 2.00 3.79 15.20
N LEU A 125 1.62 3.95 16.47
CA LEU A 125 1.29 2.84 17.36
C LEU A 125 0.09 2.02 16.86
N ALA A 126 -0.95 2.68 16.34
CA ALA A 126 -2.10 2.02 15.76
C ALA A 126 -1.71 1.18 14.53
N LEU A 127 -0.84 1.72 13.66
CA LEU A 127 -0.34 0.99 12.51
C LEU A 127 0.51 -0.21 12.92
N ILE A 128 1.45 -0.03 13.85
CA ILE A 128 2.30 -1.09 14.38
C ILE A 128 1.47 -2.24 14.96
N ARG A 129 0.49 -1.92 15.82
CA ARG A 129 -0.39 -2.93 16.45
C ARG A 129 -1.22 -3.67 15.40
N LYS A 130 -1.65 -2.97 14.35
CA LYS A 130 -2.38 -3.57 13.24
C LYS A 130 -1.49 -4.55 12.45
N THR A 131 -0.26 -4.16 12.14
CA THR A 131 0.71 -5.04 11.45
C THR A 131 1.00 -6.28 12.30
N ALA A 132 1.32 -6.10 13.59
CA ALA A 132 1.58 -7.19 14.52
C ALA A 132 0.41 -8.20 14.63
N GLY A 133 -0.84 -7.73 14.58
CA GLY A 133 -2.03 -8.58 14.65
C GLY A 133 -2.48 -9.21 13.34
N LYS A 134 -1.99 -8.73 12.20
CA LYS A 134 -2.41 -9.17 10.85
C LYS A 134 -1.38 -10.10 10.20
N THR A 135 -0.10 -9.87 10.44
CA THR A 135 0.95 -10.62 9.75
C THR A 135 1.01 -12.07 10.26
N PRO A 136 1.04 -13.07 9.37
CA PRO A 136 1.31 -14.45 9.74
C PRO A 136 2.80 -14.71 10.00
N ASP A 137 3.68 -13.77 9.64
CA ASP A 137 5.13 -13.89 9.80
C ASP A 137 5.53 -13.54 11.25
N PRO A 138 6.03 -14.51 12.04
CA PRO A 138 6.43 -14.26 13.42
C PRO A 138 7.59 -13.26 13.53
N GLU A 139 8.47 -13.15 12.53
CA GLU A 139 9.56 -12.18 12.53
C GLU A 139 9.04 -10.74 12.35
N ALA A 140 8.06 -10.56 11.46
CA ALA A 140 7.39 -9.28 11.27
C ALA A 140 6.58 -8.89 12.51
N ALA A 141 5.84 -9.84 13.10
CA ALA A 141 5.08 -9.60 14.32
C ALA A 141 6.00 -9.23 15.50
N GLY A 142 7.10 -9.95 15.69
CA GLY A 142 8.10 -9.64 16.71
C GLY A 142 8.74 -8.26 16.51
N THR A 143 9.13 -7.93 15.28
CA THR A 143 9.70 -6.61 14.94
C THR A 143 8.70 -5.48 15.18
N ALA A 144 7.43 -5.68 14.84
CA ALA A 144 6.35 -4.74 15.14
C ALA A 144 6.17 -4.55 16.66
N LEU A 145 6.17 -5.62 17.44
CA LEU A 145 6.04 -5.54 18.91
C LEU A 145 7.22 -4.81 19.57
N LEU A 146 8.44 -5.01 19.05
CA LEU A 146 9.63 -4.26 19.48
C LEU A 146 9.48 -2.76 19.21
N LEU A 147 9.06 -2.40 17.99
CA LEU A 147 8.74 -1.01 17.62
C LEU A 147 7.68 -0.38 18.54
N ALA A 148 6.60 -1.12 18.84
CA ALA A 148 5.57 -0.67 19.77
C ALA A 148 6.13 -0.45 21.17
N GLY A 149 6.95 -1.38 21.67
CA GLY A 149 7.62 -1.28 22.96
C GLY A 149 8.44 0.00 23.09
N ARG A 150 9.33 0.25 22.13
CA ARG A 150 10.19 1.46 22.11
C ARG A 150 9.38 2.75 22.03
N LEU A 151 8.36 2.80 21.18
CA LEU A 151 7.49 3.97 21.05
C LEU A 151 6.71 4.24 22.35
N LEU A 152 6.23 3.19 23.02
CA LEU A 152 5.54 3.29 24.31
C LEU A 152 6.49 3.74 25.43
N GLN A 153 7.75 3.29 25.45
CA GLN A 153 8.76 3.77 26.40
C GLN A 153 8.99 5.27 26.23
N GLU A 154 9.16 5.76 24.99
CA GLU A 154 9.31 7.19 24.73
C GLU A 154 8.09 8.02 25.14
N ALA A 155 6.90 7.43 25.07
CA ALA A 155 5.67 8.06 25.52
C ALA A 155 5.47 8.00 27.05
N GLY A 156 6.41 7.39 27.81
CA GLY A 156 6.28 7.19 29.26
C GLY A 156 5.24 6.15 29.66
N ARG A 157 4.74 5.35 28.72
CA ARG A 157 3.73 4.30 28.95
C ARG A 157 4.42 2.98 29.32
N THR A 158 5.16 2.99 30.41
CA THR A 158 6.12 1.95 30.80
C THR A 158 5.49 0.55 30.91
N GLU A 159 4.34 0.42 31.56
CA GLU A 159 3.67 -0.89 31.72
C GLU A 159 3.22 -1.49 30.37
N GLU A 160 2.69 -0.66 29.48
CA GLU A 160 2.31 -1.11 28.14
C GLU A 160 3.53 -1.45 27.29
N ALA A 161 4.62 -0.70 27.45
CA ALA A 161 5.87 -0.99 26.78
C ALA A 161 6.44 -2.34 27.20
N ILE A 162 6.54 -2.59 28.52
CA ILE A 162 6.99 -3.87 29.08
C ILE A 162 6.12 -5.01 28.56
N LYS A 163 4.79 -4.83 28.54
CA LYS A 163 3.87 -5.82 27.99
C LYS A 163 4.13 -6.11 26.51
N SER A 164 4.41 -5.07 25.71
CA SER A 164 4.73 -5.22 24.29
C SER A 164 6.06 -5.94 24.09
N LEU A 165 7.10 -5.54 24.83
CA LEU A 165 8.45 -6.13 24.75
C LEU A 165 8.46 -7.60 25.20
N ARG A 166 7.70 -7.96 26.24
CA ARG A 166 7.55 -9.36 26.69
C ARG A 166 6.87 -10.27 25.67
N ALA A 167 6.15 -9.70 24.71
CA ALA A 167 5.50 -10.46 23.64
C ALA A 167 6.40 -10.61 22.40
N VAL A 168 7.59 -10.00 22.36
CA VAL A 168 8.50 -10.07 21.22
C VAL A 168 9.08 -11.48 21.09
N THR A 169 9.10 -11.98 19.85
CA THR A 169 9.69 -13.26 19.46
C THR A 169 10.61 -13.08 18.25
N GLY A 170 11.18 -14.19 17.75
CA GLY A 170 12.06 -14.15 16.58
C GLY A 170 13.37 -13.42 16.85
N ARG A 171 14.01 -12.91 15.79
CA ARG A 171 15.30 -12.20 15.90
C ARG A 171 15.19 -10.88 16.67
N ALA A 172 14.01 -10.27 16.69
CA ALA A 172 13.74 -9.05 17.45
C ALA A 172 13.83 -9.27 18.98
N ALA A 173 13.74 -10.51 19.46
CA ALA A 173 13.76 -10.83 20.88
C ALA A 173 15.06 -10.40 21.58
N ALA A 174 16.21 -10.48 20.90
CA ALA A 174 17.48 -10.05 21.47
C ALA A 174 17.46 -8.55 21.82
N LEU A 175 16.96 -7.72 20.90
CA LEU A 175 16.78 -6.29 21.14
C LEU A 175 15.75 -6.03 22.24
N ALA A 176 14.68 -6.82 22.33
CA ALA A 176 13.70 -6.70 23.40
C ALA A 176 14.30 -7.02 24.78
N ILE A 177 15.21 -8.00 24.89
CA ILE A 177 15.93 -8.31 26.14
C ILE A 177 16.78 -7.11 26.57
N VAL A 178 17.49 -6.51 25.62
CA VAL A 178 18.29 -5.29 25.85
C VAL A 178 17.40 -4.14 26.28
N ASP A 179 16.31 -3.87 25.57
CA ASP A 179 15.36 -2.80 25.88
C ASP A 179 14.62 -3.01 27.22
N LEU A 180 14.40 -4.27 27.63
CA LEU A 180 13.85 -4.63 28.95
C LEU A 180 14.88 -4.49 30.07
N SER A 181 16.18 -4.54 29.74
CA SER A 181 17.27 -4.45 30.73
C SER A 181 17.63 -3.01 31.14
N GLU A 182 16.96 -1.96 30.63
CA GLU A 182 17.23 -0.54 30.97
C GLU A 182 15.99 0.29 31.37
N PRO A 183 16.14 1.25 32.33
CA PRO A 183 16.83 2.54 32.10
C PRO A 183 18.21 2.76 32.73
N SER A 184 18.81 1.79 33.45
CA SER A 184 19.91 2.08 34.39
C SER A 184 21.24 1.33 34.19
N LEU A 185 21.48 0.62 33.08
CA LEU A 185 22.63 -0.29 32.99
C LEU A 185 23.27 -0.30 31.61
N LYS A 186 24.39 0.43 31.49
CA LYS A 186 25.38 0.32 30.42
C LYS A 186 25.70 -1.15 30.13
N ALA A 187 25.03 -1.81 29.18
CA ALA A 187 25.36 -3.04 28.41
C ALA A 187 26.22 -4.18 29.03
N LYS A 188 26.48 -4.17 30.34
CA LYS A 188 27.50 -4.97 31.04
C LYS A 188 26.98 -5.56 32.34
N ASP A 189 25.71 -5.31 32.67
CA ASP A 189 25.08 -5.90 33.84
C ASP A 189 24.50 -7.27 33.49
N THR A 190 25.34 -8.29 33.67
CA THR A 190 24.97 -9.70 33.48
C THR A 190 23.68 -10.07 34.24
N PRO A 191 23.48 -9.68 35.52
CA PRO A 191 22.26 -9.97 36.26
C PRO A 191 20.99 -9.38 35.63
N GLY A 192 21.02 -8.12 35.19
CA GLY A 192 19.89 -7.46 34.53
C GLY A 192 19.52 -8.13 33.19
N LEU A 193 20.51 -8.42 32.34
CA LEU A 193 20.29 -9.15 31.09
C LEU A 193 19.68 -10.53 31.33
N LEU A 194 20.18 -11.25 32.36
CA LEU A 194 19.65 -12.56 32.71
C LEU A 194 18.21 -12.50 33.23
N ALA A 195 17.88 -11.48 34.04
CA ALA A 195 16.53 -11.27 34.52
C ALA A 195 15.57 -10.97 33.35
N SER A 196 15.93 -10.05 32.46
CA SER A 196 15.15 -9.73 31.26
C SER A 196 14.96 -10.94 30.34
N PHE A 197 16.01 -11.74 30.14
CA PHE A 197 15.93 -12.98 29.37
C PHE A 197 14.94 -13.98 30.02
N LYS A 198 15.05 -14.23 31.32
CA LYS A 198 14.13 -15.13 32.04
C LYS A 198 12.69 -14.63 31.97
N ASP A 199 12.47 -13.33 32.19
CA ASP A 199 11.17 -12.70 32.06
C ASP A 199 10.57 -12.92 30.66
N LEU A 200 11.36 -12.68 29.61
CA LEU A 200 10.92 -12.87 28.23
C LEU A 200 10.59 -14.34 27.95
N MET A 201 11.41 -15.28 28.45
CA MET A 201 11.20 -16.73 28.32
C MET A 201 9.91 -17.20 29.01
N THR A 202 9.61 -16.68 30.21
CA THR A 202 8.36 -17.02 30.92
C THR A 202 7.11 -16.48 30.22
N GLY A 203 7.25 -15.40 29.44
CA GLY A 203 6.17 -14.85 28.61
C GLY A 203 5.83 -15.72 27.39
N GLN A 204 6.74 -16.60 26.96
CA GLN A 204 6.54 -17.43 25.77
C GLN A 204 5.74 -18.70 26.07
N LYS A 205 4.57 -18.80 25.43
CA LYS A 205 3.65 -19.93 25.60
C LYS A 205 4.10 -21.20 24.88
N ASN A 206 4.79 -21.05 23.74
CA ASN A 206 5.23 -22.16 22.89
C ASN A 206 6.73 -22.42 23.08
N GLY A 207 7.12 -23.70 23.12
CA GLY A 207 8.54 -24.10 23.15
C GLY A 207 9.32 -23.60 21.94
N LEU A 208 8.70 -23.53 20.76
CA LEU A 208 9.36 -22.97 19.56
C LEU A 208 9.74 -21.50 19.75
N ASP A 209 8.86 -20.69 20.36
CA ASP A 209 9.13 -19.27 20.58
C ASP A 209 10.21 -19.07 21.66
N ARG A 210 10.22 -19.90 22.71
CA ARG A 210 11.33 -19.97 23.68
C ARG A 210 12.66 -20.25 22.98
N CYS A 211 12.69 -21.23 22.08
CA CYS A 211 13.88 -21.55 21.28
C CYS A 211 14.32 -20.39 20.37
N ARG A 212 13.38 -19.68 19.73
CA ARG A 212 13.69 -18.48 18.93
C ARG A 212 14.29 -17.37 19.78
N VAL A 213 13.72 -17.10 20.96
CA VAL A 213 14.22 -16.09 21.91
C VAL A 213 15.65 -16.43 22.36
N ALA A 214 15.89 -17.66 22.80
CA ALA A 214 17.22 -18.08 23.22
C ALA A 214 18.25 -18.03 22.10
N LYS A 215 17.89 -18.50 20.89
CA LYS A 215 18.77 -18.42 19.73
C LYS A 215 19.13 -16.98 19.40
N ALA A 216 18.15 -16.08 19.34
CA ALA A 216 18.39 -14.66 19.08
C ALA A 216 19.33 -14.06 20.14
N PHE A 217 19.13 -14.41 21.42
CA PHE A 217 19.98 -13.92 22.50
C PHE A 217 21.41 -14.49 22.43
N LEU A 218 21.59 -15.76 22.06
CA LEU A 218 22.94 -16.33 21.82
C LEU A 218 23.65 -15.63 20.66
N GLU A 219 22.97 -15.40 19.53
CA GLU A 219 23.52 -14.66 18.39
C GLU A 219 23.96 -13.23 18.78
N TYR A 220 23.19 -12.58 19.66
CA TYR A 220 23.55 -11.28 20.23
C TYR A 220 24.79 -11.35 21.15
N LEU A 221 24.88 -12.34 22.02
CA LEU A 221 26.05 -12.55 22.89
C LEU A 221 27.32 -12.84 22.09
N GLU A 222 27.22 -13.56 20.99
CA GLU A 222 28.33 -13.81 20.07
C GLU A 222 28.77 -12.54 19.33
N ARG A 223 27.83 -11.72 18.87
CA ARG A 223 28.16 -10.46 18.21
C ARG A 223 28.82 -9.46 19.16
N THR A 224 28.23 -9.25 20.33
CA THR A 224 28.78 -8.35 21.36
C THR A 224 30.16 -8.80 21.85
N ALA A 225 30.45 -10.12 21.81
CA ALA A 225 31.78 -10.63 22.07
C ALA A 225 32.82 -10.21 21.02
N GLN A 226 32.45 -10.23 19.74
CA GLN A 226 33.33 -9.80 18.64
C GLN A 226 33.62 -8.30 18.72
N GLU A 227 32.67 -7.52 19.23
CA GLU A 227 32.78 -6.07 19.41
C GLU A 227 33.47 -5.66 20.72
N GLY A 228 33.82 -6.63 21.60
CA GLY A 228 34.44 -6.37 22.89
C GLY A 228 33.49 -5.79 23.96
N GLY A 229 32.18 -5.95 23.78
CA GLY A 229 31.14 -5.40 24.67
C GLY A 229 31.02 -6.10 26.02
N LEU A 230 31.19 -7.43 26.05
CA LEU A 230 31.09 -8.27 27.26
C LEU A 230 32.41 -8.97 27.59
N ALA A 231 32.73 -9.09 28.89
CA ALA A 231 33.85 -9.92 29.32
C ALA A 231 33.56 -11.41 29.03
N ALA A 232 34.61 -12.19 28.74
CA ALA A 232 34.47 -13.61 28.39
C ALA A 232 33.78 -14.43 29.48
N GLU A 233 34.02 -14.12 30.75
CA GLU A 233 33.38 -14.77 31.91
C GLU A 233 31.87 -14.48 31.97
N GLN A 234 31.49 -13.21 31.84
CA GLN A 234 30.09 -12.78 31.82
C GLN A 234 29.32 -13.44 30.67
N ARG A 235 29.97 -13.54 29.50
CA ARG A 235 29.41 -14.22 28.33
C ARG A 235 29.20 -15.71 28.58
N ALA A 236 30.18 -16.39 29.17
CA ALA A 236 30.08 -17.81 29.49
C ALA A 236 28.94 -18.09 30.47
N GLU A 237 28.78 -17.23 31.50
CA GLU A 237 27.67 -17.29 32.44
C GLU A 237 26.31 -17.15 31.75
N LEU A 238 26.15 -16.15 30.87
CA LEU A 238 24.91 -15.95 30.12
C LEU A 238 24.62 -17.12 29.18
N MET A 239 25.62 -17.61 28.44
CA MET A 239 25.46 -18.77 27.55
C MET A 239 25.04 -20.02 28.33
N GLN A 240 25.65 -20.28 29.48
CA GLN A 240 25.27 -21.40 30.34
C GLN A 240 23.84 -21.28 30.86
N ALA A 241 23.43 -20.06 31.25
CA ALA A 241 22.08 -19.82 31.72
C ALA A 241 21.02 -19.95 30.62
N VAL A 242 21.34 -19.53 29.40
CA VAL A 242 20.48 -19.74 28.23
C VAL A 242 20.33 -21.23 27.93
N ALA A 243 21.43 -21.97 27.92
CA ALA A 243 21.41 -23.43 27.70
C ALA A 243 20.60 -24.17 28.77
N ALA A 244 20.65 -23.72 30.03
CA ALA A 244 19.85 -24.30 31.12
C ALA A 244 18.35 -23.96 31.05
N SER A 245 17.96 -22.95 30.27
CA SER A 245 16.58 -22.45 30.22
C SER A 245 15.70 -23.16 29.18
N ILE A 246 16.29 -24.01 28.33
CA ILE A 246 15.57 -24.77 27.30
C ILE A 246 15.77 -26.27 27.54
N PRO A 247 14.70 -27.04 27.80
CA PRO A 247 14.78 -28.50 27.87
C PRO A 247 15.30 -29.09 26.56
N TYR A 248 16.11 -30.14 26.64
CA TYR A 248 16.72 -30.78 25.47
C TYR A 248 15.67 -31.24 24.45
N GLU A 249 14.51 -31.74 24.92
CA GLU A 249 13.42 -32.18 24.05
C GLU A 249 12.80 -31.01 23.27
N GLU A 250 12.66 -29.83 23.90
CA GLU A 250 12.15 -28.62 23.22
C GLU A 250 13.15 -28.11 22.19
N ALA A 251 14.45 -28.11 22.52
CA ALA A 251 15.50 -27.74 21.59
C ALA A 251 15.53 -28.66 20.36
N LEU A 252 15.42 -29.98 20.58
CA LEU A 252 15.43 -30.97 19.50
C LEU A 252 14.21 -30.82 18.59
N ALA A 253 13.02 -30.63 19.16
CA ALA A 253 11.79 -30.42 18.40
C ALA A 253 11.84 -29.10 17.59
N ALA A 254 12.39 -28.03 18.17
CA ALA A 254 12.50 -26.74 17.51
C ALA A 254 13.56 -26.74 16.40
N ASN A 255 14.62 -27.56 16.50
CA ASN A 255 15.73 -27.55 15.55
C ASN A 255 15.26 -27.82 14.10
N GLY A 256 14.30 -28.73 13.92
CA GLY A 256 13.71 -29.02 12.61
C GLY A 256 12.95 -27.84 11.99
N GLU A 257 12.24 -27.07 12.81
CA GLU A 257 11.49 -25.88 12.36
C GLU A 257 12.43 -24.68 12.15
N LEU A 258 13.38 -24.45 13.06
CA LEU A 258 14.39 -23.40 12.94
C LEU A 258 15.31 -23.61 11.71
N ALA A 259 15.58 -24.87 11.34
CA ALA A 259 16.33 -25.19 10.14
C ALA A 259 15.56 -24.84 8.85
N LYS A 260 14.23 -24.98 8.84
CA LYS A 260 13.39 -24.55 7.71
C LYS A 260 13.40 -23.03 7.55
N GLU A 261 13.43 -22.28 8.65
CA GLU A 261 13.53 -20.81 8.64
C GLU A 261 14.89 -20.31 8.14
N GLN A 262 15.95 -21.09 8.37
CA GLN A 262 17.30 -20.78 7.90
C GLN A 262 17.60 -21.31 6.50
N ALA A 263 16.72 -22.14 5.94
CA ALA A 263 16.93 -22.66 4.59
C ALA A 263 17.10 -21.47 3.64
N PRO A 264 18.23 -21.35 2.94
CA PRO A 264 18.40 -20.30 1.95
C PRO A 264 17.23 -20.41 0.98
N VAL A 265 16.59 -19.28 0.69
CA VAL A 265 15.56 -19.22 -0.34
C VAL A 265 16.18 -19.91 -1.55
N PRO A 266 15.60 -21.03 -2.04
CA PRO A 266 16.21 -21.77 -3.13
C PRO A 266 16.45 -20.78 -4.25
N PRO A 267 17.66 -20.75 -4.84
CA PRO A 267 17.94 -19.85 -5.93
C PRO A 267 16.82 -20.03 -6.96
N PRO A 268 16.32 -18.93 -7.55
CA PRO A 268 15.27 -19.04 -8.56
C PRO A 268 15.70 -20.12 -9.55
N PRO A 269 14.80 -21.04 -9.93
CA PRO A 269 15.16 -22.13 -10.84
C PRO A 269 15.88 -21.51 -12.04
N PRO A 270 16.99 -22.12 -12.50
CA PRO A 270 17.69 -21.60 -13.66
C PRO A 270 16.65 -21.42 -14.78
N PRO A 271 16.70 -20.32 -15.54
CA PRO A 271 15.77 -20.12 -16.64
C PRO A 271 15.77 -21.40 -17.49
N PRO A 272 14.59 -21.89 -17.90
CA PRO A 272 14.49 -23.14 -18.64
C PRO A 272 15.50 -23.09 -19.78
N ALA A 273 16.32 -24.15 -19.90
CA ALA A 273 17.35 -24.25 -20.93
C ALA A 273 16.71 -23.87 -22.26
N GLY A 274 17.09 -22.69 -22.76
CA GLY A 274 16.58 -22.21 -24.03
C GLY A 274 16.87 -23.26 -25.11
N PRO A 275 16.04 -23.33 -26.15
CA PRO A 275 16.32 -24.22 -27.27
C PRO A 275 17.76 -24.00 -27.78
N PRO A 276 18.42 -25.04 -28.31
CA PRO A 276 19.82 -24.99 -28.70
C PRO A 276 20.09 -23.81 -29.65
N PRO A 277 21.30 -23.21 -29.58
CA PRO A 277 21.62 -22.00 -30.31
C PRO A 277 21.51 -22.26 -31.81
N PHE A 278 20.50 -21.66 -32.44
CA PHE A 278 20.48 -21.51 -33.89
C PHE A 278 21.65 -20.60 -34.29
N MET A 279 22.46 -21.12 -35.21
CA MET A 279 23.59 -20.44 -35.84
C MET A 279 23.20 -19.08 -36.46
N PRO A 280 24.18 -18.17 -36.62
CA PRO A 280 23.95 -16.72 -36.66
C PRO A 280 23.46 -16.26 -38.03
N GLY A 281 22.26 -15.69 -38.06
CA GLY A 281 21.77 -14.85 -39.14
C GLY A 281 21.57 -13.43 -38.63
N ASN A 282 22.49 -12.53 -38.97
CA ASN A 282 22.43 -11.06 -38.94
C ASN A 282 21.38 -10.39 -38.02
N GLY A 283 21.88 -9.82 -36.92
CA GLY A 283 21.59 -8.44 -36.49
C GLY A 283 20.19 -8.11 -35.99
N GLY A 284 20.01 -8.10 -34.67
CA GLY A 284 18.92 -7.38 -34.01
C GLY A 284 19.06 -7.38 -32.47
N PRO A 285 19.04 -6.21 -31.80
CA PRO A 285 19.10 -6.13 -30.34
C PRO A 285 17.71 -6.44 -29.77
N GLY A 286 17.45 -7.69 -29.38
CA GLY A 286 16.08 -8.09 -29.04
C GLY A 286 15.99 -9.36 -28.23
N GLY A 287 16.58 -9.36 -27.04
CA GLY A 287 16.21 -10.36 -26.04
C GLY A 287 14.75 -10.14 -25.57
N PRO A 288 14.00 -11.18 -25.15
CA PRO A 288 12.60 -11.09 -24.76
C PRO A 288 12.28 -10.18 -23.54
N GLY A 289 13.27 -9.52 -22.95
CA GLY A 289 13.12 -8.47 -21.94
C GLY A 289 13.45 -7.05 -22.42
N ALA A 290 13.93 -6.89 -23.66
CA ALA A 290 14.36 -5.60 -24.22
C ALA A 290 13.20 -4.71 -24.70
N TRP A 291 12.04 -5.31 -24.98
CA TRP A 291 10.88 -4.59 -25.53
C TRP A 291 10.05 -3.84 -24.48
N MET A 292 10.11 -4.26 -23.20
CA MET A 292 9.32 -3.61 -22.13
C MET A 292 9.84 -2.19 -21.81
N PRO A 293 11.16 -1.94 -21.71
CA PRO A 293 11.69 -0.58 -21.63
C PRO A 293 11.28 0.30 -22.83
N GLU A 294 11.34 -0.23 -24.05
CA GLU A 294 10.97 0.49 -25.27
C GLU A 294 9.47 0.82 -25.32
N LEU A 295 8.62 -0.14 -24.91
CA LEU A 295 7.18 0.08 -24.79
C LEU A 295 6.88 1.17 -23.75
N MET A 296 7.54 1.13 -22.59
CA MET A 296 7.37 2.14 -21.53
C MET A 296 7.87 3.53 -21.97
N GLU A 297 8.91 3.59 -22.80
CA GLU A 297 9.40 4.84 -23.39
C GLU A 297 8.41 5.41 -24.42
N ARG A 298 7.80 4.56 -25.25
CA ARG A 298 6.72 4.96 -26.17
C ARG A 298 5.47 5.45 -25.41
N PHE A 299 5.12 4.80 -24.29
CA PHE A 299 4.04 5.29 -23.41
C PHE A 299 4.37 6.64 -22.76
N ARG A 300 5.65 6.91 -22.44
CA ARG A 300 6.08 8.19 -21.88
C ARG A 300 5.92 9.32 -22.90
N GLY A 301 6.25 9.08 -24.16
CA GLY A 301 6.07 10.03 -25.26
C GLY A 301 4.62 10.41 -25.56
N LEU A 302 3.64 9.61 -25.14
CA LEU A 302 2.22 9.93 -25.28
C LEU A 302 1.81 11.20 -24.53
N ARG A 303 2.54 11.57 -23.47
CA ARG A 303 2.21 12.74 -22.64
C ARG A 303 2.27 14.04 -23.43
N ASP A 304 3.13 14.10 -24.43
CA ASP A 304 3.42 15.32 -25.19
C ASP A 304 2.61 15.41 -26.49
N LEU A 305 1.89 14.34 -26.86
CA LEU A 305 1.05 14.32 -28.06
C LEU A 305 -0.31 15.01 -27.84
N PRO A 306 -0.84 15.71 -28.87
CA PRO A 306 -2.22 16.18 -28.91
C PRO A 306 -3.23 15.05 -28.63
N PRO A 307 -4.41 15.36 -28.04
CA PRO A 307 -5.36 14.33 -27.59
C PRO A 307 -5.83 13.35 -28.66
N GLU A 308 -5.95 13.79 -29.92
CA GLU A 308 -6.38 12.94 -31.03
C GLU A 308 -5.27 11.98 -31.47
N GLN A 309 -4.04 12.50 -31.62
CA GLN A 309 -2.86 11.69 -31.92
C GLN A 309 -2.54 10.71 -30.79
N ARG A 310 -2.81 11.09 -29.54
CA ARG A 310 -2.62 10.21 -28.38
C ARG A 310 -3.54 8.99 -28.43
N ARG A 311 -4.82 9.18 -28.80
CA ARG A 311 -5.77 8.06 -28.93
C ARG A 311 -5.38 7.11 -30.04
N GLU A 312 -4.97 7.65 -31.18
CA GLU A 312 -4.49 6.85 -32.32
C GLU A 312 -3.22 6.08 -31.95
N THR A 313 -2.25 6.74 -31.32
CA THR A 313 -1.00 6.10 -30.87
C THR A 313 -1.26 5.02 -29.82
N VAL A 314 -2.17 5.25 -28.87
CA VAL A 314 -2.57 4.24 -27.88
C VAL A 314 -3.24 3.05 -28.55
N ALA A 315 -4.11 3.28 -29.54
CA ALA A 315 -4.77 2.19 -30.26
C ALA A 315 -3.75 1.30 -31.01
N VAL A 316 -2.73 1.90 -31.62
CA VAL A 316 -1.62 1.17 -32.27
C VAL A 316 -0.83 0.36 -31.25
N LEU A 317 -0.43 0.97 -30.13
CA LEU A 317 0.30 0.28 -29.06
C LEU A 317 -0.49 -0.89 -28.45
N MET A 318 -1.81 -0.74 -28.25
CA MET A 318 -2.66 -1.82 -27.74
C MET A 318 -2.76 -2.99 -28.73
N LYS A 319 -2.73 -2.70 -30.04
CA LYS A 319 -2.71 -3.73 -31.08
C LYS A 319 -1.39 -4.52 -31.06
N GLU A 320 -0.26 -3.82 -30.91
CA GLU A 320 1.06 -4.43 -30.76
C GLU A 320 1.16 -5.30 -29.49
N VAL A 321 0.67 -4.80 -28.35
CA VAL A 321 0.64 -5.55 -27.08
C VAL A 321 -0.24 -6.81 -27.20
N ALA A 322 -1.36 -6.73 -27.92
CA ALA A 322 -2.22 -7.89 -28.18
C ALA A 322 -1.55 -8.94 -29.09
N GLU A 323 -0.77 -8.51 -30.08
CA GLU A 323 0.00 -9.39 -30.95
C GLU A 323 1.15 -10.07 -30.19
N GLN A 324 1.86 -9.33 -29.34
CA GLN A 324 2.89 -9.88 -28.46
C GLN A 324 2.32 -10.88 -27.45
N ALA A 325 1.15 -10.62 -26.87
CA ALA A 325 0.48 -11.58 -26.00
C ALA A 325 0.20 -12.90 -26.73
N ARG A 326 -0.22 -12.86 -28.01
CA ARG A 326 -0.42 -14.08 -28.82
C ARG A 326 0.89 -14.80 -29.13
N GLN A 327 1.96 -14.06 -29.42
CA GLN A 327 3.29 -14.64 -29.65
C GLN A 327 3.84 -15.33 -28.39
N LEU A 328 3.64 -14.74 -27.21
CA LEU A 328 4.02 -15.33 -25.93
C LEU A 328 3.22 -16.60 -25.61
N GLU A 329 1.92 -16.65 -25.94
CA GLU A 329 1.12 -17.88 -25.82
C GLU A 329 1.61 -18.97 -26.76
N ALA A 330 1.89 -18.64 -28.03
CA ALA A 330 2.44 -19.58 -29.00
C ALA A 330 3.81 -20.13 -28.59
N ALA A 331 4.59 -19.35 -27.84
CA ALA A 331 5.87 -19.74 -27.27
C ALA A 331 5.77 -20.48 -25.91
N GLY A 332 4.56 -20.77 -25.41
CA GLY A 332 4.35 -21.47 -24.14
C GLY A 332 4.56 -20.62 -22.88
N ARG A 333 4.72 -19.29 -23.01
CA ARG A 333 4.92 -18.35 -21.89
C ARG A 333 3.59 -17.79 -21.39
N VAL A 334 2.75 -18.70 -20.89
CA VAL A 334 1.35 -18.43 -20.55
C VAL A 334 1.17 -17.32 -19.51
N GLU A 335 2.00 -17.28 -18.46
CA GLU A 335 1.87 -16.28 -17.39
C GLU A 335 2.21 -14.85 -17.84
N GLU A 336 3.14 -14.70 -18.78
CA GLU A 336 3.49 -13.38 -19.31
C GLU A 336 2.44 -12.87 -20.28
N ALA A 337 1.92 -13.74 -21.14
CA ALA A 337 0.77 -13.42 -21.98
C ALA A 337 -0.45 -13.02 -21.16
N LYS A 338 -0.71 -13.72 -20.05
CA LYS A 338 -1.80 -13.41 -19.12
C LYS A 338 -1.67 -12.01 -18.52
N ARG A 339 -0.45 -11.60 -18.12
CA ARG A 339 -0.18 -10.23 -17.64
C ARG A 339 -0.45 -9.16 -18.70
N LEU A 340 -0.10 -9.41 -19.97
CA LEU A 340 -0.40 -8.46 -21.06
C LEU A 340 -1.88 -8.38 -21.38
N LYS A 341 -2.59 -9.52 -21.34
CA LYS A 341 -4.05 -9.55 -21.49
C LYS A 341 -4.74 -8.77 -20.38
N GLU A 342 -4.26 -8.86 -19.14
CA GLU A 342 -4.80 -8.08 -18.02
C GLU A 342 -4.62 -6.56 -18.21
N ILE A 343 -3.48 -6.13 -18.77
CA ILE A 343 -3.23 -4.71 -19.11
C ILE A 343 -4.21 -4.24 -20.20
N LEU A 344 -4.43 -5.05 -21.24
CA LEU A 344 -5.39 -4.76 -22.31
C LEU A 344 -6.82 -4.67 -21.79
N GLU A 345 -7.22 -5.57 -20.90
CA GLU A 345 -8.55 -5.59 -20.28
C GLU A 345 -8.79 -4.35 -19.42
N ARG A 346 -7.81 -3.96 -18.60
CA ARG A 346 -7.90 -2.72 -17.79
C ARG A 346 -8.07 -1.48 -18.66
N HIS A 347 -7.35 -1.41 -19.80
CA HIS A 347 -7.47 -0.29 -20.72
C HIS A 347 -8.84 -0.27 -21.43
N ASN A 348 -9.31 -1.41 -21.92
CA ASN A 348 -10.63 -1.53 -22.55
C ASN A 348 -11.77 -1.19 -21.57
N LEU A 349 -11.63 -1.55 -20.29
CA LEU A 349 -12.57 -1.12 -19.24
C LEU A 349 -12.56 0.40 -19.03
N MET A 350 -11.40 1.05 -19.12
CA MET A 350 -11.30 2.50 -19.01
C MET A 350 -11.91 3.21 -20.22
N ASP A 351 -11.69 2.72 -21.44
CA ASP A 351 -12.32 3.26 -22.65
C ASP A 351 -13.85 3.04 -22.66
N GLY A 352 -14.31 1.89 -22.17
CA GLY A 352 -15.74 1.61 -21.96
C GLY A 352 -16.36 2.59 -20.96
N ARG A 353 -15.73 2.78 -19.80
CA ARG A 353 -16.18 3.75 -18.79
C ARG A 353 -16.13 5.19 -19.30
N LEU A 354 -15.18 5.55 -20.17
CA LEU A 354 -15.13 6.87 -20.80
C LEU A 354 -16.27 7.08 -21.80
N LYS A 355 -16.70 6.04 -22.51
CA LYS A 355 -17.89 6.07 -23.37
C LYS A 355 -19.16 6.19 -22.52
N ASP A 356 -19.26 5.48 -21.40
CA ASP A 356 -20.40 5.57 -20.47
C ASP A 356 -20.47 6.94 -19.76
N LEU A 357 -19.32 7.57 -19.51
CA LEU A 357 -19.23 8.93 -18.98
C LEU A 357 -19.58 10.00 -20.02
N LYS A 358 -19.36 9.75 -21.31
CA LYS A 358 -19.86 10.61 -22.40
C LYS A 358 -21.35 10.43 -22.68
N GLY A 359 -21.92 9.28 -22.30
CA GLY A 359 -23.36 8.99 -22.36
C GLY A 359 -24.13 9.43 -21.11
N ARG A 360 -23.46 9.84 -20.02
CA ARG A 360 -24.12 10.46 -18.87
C ARG A 360 -24.37 11.95 -19.15
N PRO A 361 -25.63 12.41 -19.13
CA PRO A 361 -25.91 13.83 -19.29
C PRO A 361 -25.25 14.61 -18.14
N LYS A 362 -24.50 15.64 -18.52
CA LYS A 362 -23.81 16.54 -17.59
C LYS A 362 -24.86 17.32 -16.79
N GLY A 363 -24.77 17.22 -15.46
CA GLY A 363 -25.07 18.29 -14.50
C GLY A 363 -26.47 18.92 -14.53
N ARG A 364 -27.18 18.80 -13.40
CA ARG A 364 -28.33 19.64 -13.00
C ARG A 364 -27.93 21.13 -12.94
N GLY A 365 -27.86 21.78 -14.09
CA GLY A 365 -28.42 23.13 -14.25
C GLY A 365 -29.88 22.96 -14.65
N ALA A 366 -30.74 23.96 -14.40
CA ALA A 366 -32.14 23.92 -14.80
C ALA A 366 -32.26 23.58 -16.30
N GLU A 367 -32.52 22.31 -16.62
CA GLU A 367 -32.88 21.89 -17.97
C GLU A 367 -34.23 22.52 -18.27
N ALA A 368 -34.35 23.10 -19.47
CA ALA A 368 -35.64 23.51 -19.97
C ALA A 368 -36.62 22.33 -19.86
N PRO A 369 -37.88 22.58 -19.45
CA PRO A 369 -38.87 21.51 -19.32
C PRO A 369 -38.90 20.69 -20.62
N ARG A 370 -38.71 19.37 -20.48
CA ARG A 370 -38.80 18.45 -21.62
C ARG A 370 -40.20 18.54 -22.22
N ASP A 371 -40.31 18.42 -23.54
CA ASP A 371 -41.60 18.43 -24.20
C ASP A 371 -42.50 17.31 -23.62
N PRO A 372 -43.69 17.64 -23.06
CA PRO A 372 -44.65 16.66 -22.55
C PRO A 372 -45.01 15.55 -23.54
N ALA A 373 -44.97 15.83 -24.85
CA ALA A 373 -45.25 14.85 -25.89
C ALA A 373 -44.14 13.77 -25.98
N GLU A 374 -42.87 14.18 -25.89
CA GLU A 374 -41.73 13.27 -25.92
C GLU A 374 -41.69 12.38 -24.68
N MET A 375 -41.95 12.96 -23.50
CA MET A 375 -42.02 12.21 -22.25
C MET A 375 -43.12 11.13 -22.28
N ARG A 376 -44.30 11.44 -22.84
CA ARG A 376 -45.39 10.45 -23.00
C ARG A 376 -45.03 9.31 -23.95
N ALA A 377 -44.31 9.61 -25.05
CA ALA A 377 -43.84 8.59 -25.99
C ALA A 377 -42.79 7.67 -25.35
N GLU A 378 -41.88 8.23 -24.55
CA GLU A 378 -40.85 7.47 -23.83
C GLU A 378 -41.44 6.60 -22.72
N ILE A 379 -42.44 7.10 -21.98
CA ILE A 379 -43.21 6.31 -21.01
C ILE A 379 -43.83 5.07 -21.68
N LYS A 380 -44.52 5.26 -22.81
CA LYS A 380 -45.15 4.16 -23.53
C LYS A 380 -44.13 3.13 -24.00
N LYS A 381 -42.99 3.58 -24.53
CA LYS A 381 -41.90 2.70 -24.96
C LYS A 381 -41.32 1.88 -23.81
N LEU A 382 -41.17 2.47 -22.62
CA LEU A 382 -40.68 1.77 -21.43
C LEU A 382 -41.70 0.73 -20.93
N GLU A 383 -43.00 1.05 -20.98
CA GLU A 383 -44.06 0.10 -20.65
C GLU A 383 -44.11 -1.08 -21.63
N ASP A 384 -44.00 -0.82 -22.94
CA ASP A 384 -43.95 -1.86 -23.98
C ASP A 384 -42.74 -2.79 -23.82
N GLN A 385 -41.65 -2.29 -23.21
CA GLN A 385 -40.42 -3.04 -22.93
C GLN A 385 -40.40 -3.71 -21.55
N GLY A 386 -41.44 -3.53 -20.72
CA GLY A 386 -41.53 -4.13 -19.38
C GLY A 386 -40.77 -3.37 -18.27
N PHE A 387 -40.26 -2.16 -18.56
CA PHE A 387 -39.55 -1.29 -17.62
C PHE A 387 -40.53 -0.44 -16.79
N MET A 388 -41.35 -1.11 -15.97
CA MET A 388 -42.46 -0.47 -15.26
C MET A 388 -42.03 0.56 -14.20
N GLU A 389 -40.86 0.39 -13.58
CA GLU A 389 -40.37 1.32 -12.54
C GLU A 389 -39.75 2.58 -13.15
N GLU A 390 -39.06 2.48 -14.28
CA GLU A 390 -38.60 3.63 -15.05
C GLU A 390 -39.77 4.43 -15.62
N ALA A 391 -40.79 3.75 -16.16
CA ALA A 391 -42.00 4.39 -16.66
C ALA A 391 -42.76 5.17 -15.57
N LYS A 392 -42.85 4.61 -14.35
CA LYS A 392 -43.46 5.30 -13.20
C LYS A 392 -42.69 6.56 -12.80
N LYS A 393 -41.35 6.53 -12.82
CA LYS A 393 -40.52 7.70 -12.49
C LYS A 393 -40.73 8.81 -13.51
N LEU A 394 -40.73 8.49 -14.81
CA LEU A 394 -40.96 9.47 -15.86
C LEU A 394 -42.39 10.06 -15.80
N ARG A 395 -43.40 9.25 -15.44
CA ARG A 395 -44.77 9.75 -15.22
C ARG A 395 -44.84 10.79 -14.11
N LYS A 396 -44.14 10.55 -13.01
CA LYS A 396 -44.09 11.49 -11.89
C LYS A 396 -43.41 12.80 -12.29
N GLU A 397 -42.32 12.73 -13.04
CA GLU A 397 -41.61 13.91 -13.56
C GLU A 397 -42.47 14.71 -14.56
N LEU A 398 -43.24 14.02 -15.41
CA LEU A 398 -44.21 14.64 -16.30
C LEU A 398 -45.33 15.37 -15.53
N GLU A 399 -45.86 14.75 -14.47
CA GLU A 399 -46.87 15.40 -13.60
C GLU A 399 -46.32 16.65 -12.92
N GLU A 400 -45.10 16.57 -12.37
CA GLU A 400 -44.41 17.70 -11.73
C GLU A 400 -44.18 18.86 -12.71
N ASN A 401 -43.80 18.56 -13.97
CA ASN A 401 -43.63 19.57 -15.02
C ASN A 401 -44.98 20.20 -15.43
N THR A 402 -46.04 19.42 -15.59
CA THR A 402 -47.36 19.98 -15.94
C THR A 402 -47.98 20.83 -14.83
N GLN A 403 -47.76 20.48 -13.56
CA GLN A 403 -48.23 21.28 -12.42
C GLN A 403 -47.43 22.57 -12.24
N ALA A 404 -46.18 22.62 -12.70
CA ALA A 404 -45.40 23.84 -12.71
C ALA A 404 -45.97 24.83 -13.74
N ASP A 405 -46.36 24.38 -14.93
CA ASP A 405 -46.95 25.22 -15.98
C ASP A 405 -48.34 25.77 -15.62
N GLU A 406 -49.13 25.08 -14.79
CA GLU A 406 -50.44 25.60 -14.33
C GLU A 406 -50.34 26.67 -13.22
N LYS A 407 -49.16 26.81 -12.59
CA LYS A 407 -48.91 27.78 -11.51
C LYS A 407 -48.25 29.08 -11.97
N PHE A 408 -47.85 29.16 -13.23
CA PHE A 408 -47.32 30.36 -13.89
C PHE A 408 -48.29 30.85 -14.96
#